data_AF-A0A7C8Z4N6-F1
#
_entry.id   AF-A0A7C8Z4N6-F1
#
_cell.length_a   1.000
_cell.length_b   1.000
_cell.length_c   1.000
_cell.angle_alpha   90.00
_cell.angle_beta   90.00
_cell.angle_gamma   90.00
#
_symmetry.space_group_name_H-M   'P 1'
#
loop_
_entity.id
_entity.type
_entity.pdbx_description
1 polymer ?
#
loop_
_entity_poly.entity_id
_entity_poly.type
_entity_poly.pdbx_seq_one_letter_code
_entity_poly.pdbx_strand_id
1 'polypeptide(L)'
;YDKQIGTSEGEKNSLSYNENTFLLNCKTIMYLIRKPPKDFEDLVKEHFRRRGYYILKACDAYMKGYLIGSLSRDASVTDKSEANATSVGFKLMLAKIVPKLITALSEVGADFQEFQHLQQS
;
A
#
# COMPACT_ATOMS: atom_id res chain seq x y z
N TYR A 1 -9.72 23.82 -1.67
CA TYR A 1 -8.74 22.94 -2.33
C TYR A 1 -7.68 23.77 -3.03
N ASP A 2 -8.03 24.61 -4.02
CA ASP A 2 -7.05 25.39 -4.80
C ASP A 2 -6.13 26.30 -3.97
N LYS A 3 -6.66 26.91 -2.91
CA LYS A 3 -5.87 27.77 -1.99
C LYS A 3 -4.81 27.02 -1.16
N GLN A 4 -4.86 25.69 -1.12
CA GLN A 4 -3.93 24.86 -0.35
C GLN A 4 -2.84 24.24 -1.23
N ILE A 5 -2.94 24.36 -2.55
CA ILE A 5 -1.95 23.81 -3.47
C ILE A 5 -0.65 24.60 -3.32
N GLY A 6 0.47 23.88 -3.09
CA GLY A 6 1.80 24.46 -2.94
C GLY A 6 2.05 25.19 -1.62
N THR A 7 1.14 25.09 -0.64
CA THR A 7 1.38 25.62 0.70
C THR A 7 1.88 24.50 1.62
N SER A 8 2.76 24.84 2.57
CA SER A 8 3.27 23.86 3.54
C SER A 8 2.17 23.18 4.36
N GLU A 9 1.08 23.90 4.64
CA GLU A 9 -0.10 23.33 5.32
C GLU A 9 -0.82 22.32 4.42
N GLY A 10 -1.04 22.66 3.15
CA GLY A 10 -1.66 21.77 2.17
C GLY A 10 -0.85 20.50 1.92
N GLU A 11 0.47 20.61 1.81
CA GLU A 11 1.38 19.47 1.69
C GLU A 11 1.32 18.56 2.92
N LYS A 12 1.36 19.14 4.13
CA LYS A 12 1.22 18.37 5.38
C LYS A 12 -0.11 17.64 5.47
N ASN A 13 -1.21 18.31 5.08
CA ASN A 13 -2.54 17.71 5.07
C ASN A 13 -2.64 16.58 4.03
N SER A 14 -2.08 16.78 2.84
CA SER A 14 -2.05 15.77 1.77
C SER A 14 -1.25 14.54 2.19
N LEU A 15 -0.10 14.73 2.84
CA LEU A 15 0.71 13.64 3.36
C LEU A 15 -0.06 12.79 4.36
N SER A 16 -0.62 13.42 5.40
CA SER A 16 -1.42 12.73 6.43
C SER A 16 -2.62 11.99 5.82
N TYR A 17 -3.31 12.62 4.86
CA TYR A 17 -4.41 11.98 4.15
C TYR A 17 -3.96 10.74 3.38
N ASN A 18 -2.87 10.85 2.61
CA ASN A 18 -2.35 9.75 1.79
C ASN A 18 -1.89 8.57 2.65
N GLU A 19 -1.21 8.84 3.76
CA GLU A 19 -0.77 7.82 4.72
C GLU A 19 -1.96 7.05 5.31
N ASN A 20 -2.95 7.77 5.83
CA ASN A 20 -4.14 7.15 6.41
C ASN A 20 -4.96 6.38 5.37
N THR A 21 -5.12 6.96 4.18
CA THR A 21 -5.83 6.32 3.06
C THR A 21 -5.15 5.03 2.63
N PHE A 22 -3.81 5.01 2.55
CA PHE A 22 -3.07 3.81 2.19
C PHE A 22 -3.23 2.69 3.23
N LEU A 23 -3.11 3.02 4.53
CA LEU A 23 -3.32 2.04 5.61
C LEU A 23 -4.74 1.46 5.60
N LEU A 24 -5.76 2.31 5.35
CA LEU A 24 -7.14 1.86 5.21
C LEU A 24 -7.33 1.00 3.97
N ASN A 25 -6.68 1.34 2.85
CA ASN A 25 -6.73 0.54 1.63
C ASN A 25 -6.19 -0.88 1.87
N CYS A 26 -5.03 -1.03 2.52
CA CYS A 26 -4.52 -2.35 2.90
C CYS A 26 -5.53 -3.17 3.72
N LYS A 27 -6.23 -2.52 4.66
CA LYS A 27 -7.29 -3.17 5.45
C LYS A 27 -8.50 -3.56 4.61
N THR A 28 -8.91 -2.70 3.68
CA THR A 28 -10.00 -2.97 2.74
C THR A 28 -9.67 -4.13 1.81
N ILE A 29 -8.44 -4.22 1.30
CA ILE A 29 -7.99 -5.35 0.48
C ILE A 29 -8.14 -6.66 1.24
N MET A 30 -7.62 -6.74 2.47
CA MET A 30 -7.78 -7.94 3.31
C MET A 30 -9.26 -8.25 3.59
N TYR A 31 -10.09 -7.23 3.80
CA TYR A 31 -11.53 -7.42 3.99
C TYR A 31 -12.19 -8.00 2.74
N LEU A 32 -11.89 -7.46 1.56
CA LEU A 32 -12.45 -7.92 0.28
C LEU A 32 -12.03 -9.36 -0.02
N ILE A 33 -10.78 -9.72 0.25
CA ILE A 33 -10.32 -11.10 0.09
C ILE A 33 -11.08 -12.06 1.02
N ARG A 34 -11.25 -11.67 2.30
CA ARG A 34 -11.91 -12.51 3.31
C ARG A 34 -13.41 -12.61 3.11
N LYS A 35 -14.05 -11.54 2.65
CA LYS A 35 -15.50 -11.45 2.42
C LYS A 35 -15.76 -10.74 1.10
N PRO A 36 -15.57 -11.42 -0.04
CA PRO A 36 -15.86 -10.83 -1.33
C PRO A 36 -17.35 -10.46 -1.43
N PRO A 37 -17.71 -9.42 -2.20
CA PRO A 37 -19.10 -9.15 -2.52
C PRO A 37 -19.71 -10.34 -3.27
N LYS A 38 -20.99 -10.60 -2.99
CA LYS A 38 -21.75 -11.66 -3.64
C LYS A 38 -21.69 -11.48 -5.17
N ASP A 39 -21.44 -12.58 -5.88
CA ASP A 39 -21.35 -12.64 -7.34
C ASP A 39 -20.07 -11.98 -7.92
N PHE A 40 -19.11 -11.59 -7.06
CA PHE A 40 -17.81 -11.02 -7.44
C PHE A 40 -16.62 -11.78 -6.85
N GLU A 41 -16.84 -12.95 -6.23
CA GLU A 41 -15.82 -13.74 -5.55
C GLU A 41 -14.61 -14.04 -6.44
N ASP A 42 -14.85 -14.52 -7.66
CA ASP A 42 -13.79 -14.88 -8.60
C ASP A 42 -13.07 -13.63 -9.13
N LEU A 43 -13.80 -12.53 -9.35
CA LEU A 43 -13.20 -11.27 -9.77
C LEU A 43 -12.24 -10.74 -8.71
N VAL A 44 -12.65 -10.76 -7.44
CA VAL A 44 -11.82 -10.31 -6.32
C VAL A 44 -10.57 -11.16 -6.20
N LYS A 45 -10.72 -12.50 -6.21
CA LYS A 45 -9.59 -13.43 -6.13
C LYS A 45 -8.62 -13.22 -7.29
N GLU A 46 -9.11 -13.18 -8.53
CA GLU A 46 -8.27 -13.03 -9.71
C GLU A 46 -7.56 -11.66 -9.74
N HIS A 47 -8.26 -10.60 -9.33
CA HIS A 47 -7.68 -9.27 -9.22
C HIS A 47 -6.51 -9.25 -8.24
N PHE A 48 -6.71 -9.74 -7.01
CA PHE A 48 -5.69 -9.70 -5.97
C PHE A 48 -4.59 -10.73 -6.18
N ARG A 49 -4.86 -11.86 -6.84
CA ARG A 49 -3.83 -12.78 -7.33
C ARG A 49 -2.86 -12.07 -8.28
N ARG A 50 -3.38 -11.33 -9.27
CA ARG A 50 -2.56 -10.61 -10.27
C ARG A 50 -1.92 -9.34 -9.74
N ARG A 51 -2.56 -8.66 -8.78
CA ARG A 51 -2.12 -7.36 -8.27
C ARG A 51 -1.34 -7.45 -6.96
N GLY A 52 -1.40 -8.56 -6.25
CA GLY A 52 -0.79 -8.73 -4.93
C GLY A 52 0.70 -8.43 -4.91
N TYR A 53 1.46 -8.90 -5.91
CA TYR A 53 2.88 -8.58 -6.07
C TYR A 53 3.13 -7.05 -6.05
N TYR A 54 2.38 -6.29 -6.87
CA TYR A 54 2.55 -4.84 -6.96
C TYR A 54 2.08 -4.10 -5.70
N ILE A 55 1.07 -4.63 -5.00
CA ILE A 55 0.63 -4.09 -3.71
C ILE A 55 1.74 -4.24 -2.68
N LEU A 56 2.37 -5.41 -2.59
CA LEU A 56 3.48 -5.67 -1.67
C LEU A 56 4.72 -4.86 -2.03
N LYS A 57 5.02 -4.72 -3.33
CA LYS A 57 6.09 -3.86 -3.83
C LYS A 57 5.89 -2.40 -3.41
N ALA A 58 4.66 -1.90 -3.49
CA ALA A 58 4.32 -0.56 -3.00
C ALA A 58 4.47 -0.44 -1.48
N CYS A 59 4.05 -1.46 -0.71
CA CYS A 59 4.28 -1.49 0.74
C CYS A 59 5.76 -1.40 1.09
N ASP A 60 6.61 -2.19 0.44
CA ASP A 60 8.07 -2.17 0.65
C ASP A 60 8.68 -0.79 0.35
N ALA A 61 8.29 -0.16 -0.77
CA ALA A 61 8.73 1.18 -1.10
C ALA A 61 8.28 2.23 -0.06
N TYR A 62 7.01 2.20 0.35
CA TYR A 62 6.51 3.18 1.31
C TYR A 62 7.06 2.97 2.73
N MET A 63 7.39 1.72 3.10
CA MET A 63 8.15 1.43 4.33
C MET A 63 9.58 1.99 4.27
N LYS A 64 10.21 1.95 3.08
CA LYS A 64 11.53 2.58 2.83
C LYS A 64 11.49 4.11 2.83
N GLY A 65 10.31 4.72 2.85
CA GLY A 65 10.14 6.16 2.99
C GLY A 65 9.77 6.92 1.72
N TYR A 66 9.45 6.24 0.63
CA TYR A 66 9.04 6.91 -0.60
C TYR A 66 7.65 7.53 -0.48
N LEU A 67 7.45 8.69 -1.10
CA LEU A 67 6.18 9.42 -1.08
C LEU A 67 5.02 8.57 -1.63
N ILE A 68 3.92 8.52 -0.90
CA ILE A 68 2.72 7.78 -1.31
C ILE A 68 2.11 8.40 -2.56
N GLY A 69 1.88 7.57 -3.57
CA GLY A 69 1.34 8.00 -4.87
C GLY A 69 2.42 8.43 -5.88
N SER A 70 3.70 8.37 -5.52
CA SER A 70 4.82 8.73 -6.41
C SER A 70 5.35 7.57 -7.26
N LEU A 71 4.89 6.34 -7.03
CA LEU A 71 5.37 5.15 -7.73
C LEU A 71 4.82 5.09 -9.16
N SER A 72 5.57 4.44 -10.05
CA SER A 72 5.13 4.12 -11.40
C SER A 72 4.01 3.06 -11.40
N ARG A 73 3.46 2.79 -12.60
CA ARG A 73 2.38 1.82 -12.80
C ARG A 73 2.73 0.39 -12.35
N ASP A 74 4.01 0.03 -12.39
CA ASP A 74 4.56 -1.25 -11.94
C ASP A 74 5.11 -1.19 -10.49
N ALA A 75 4.68 -0.19 -9.72
CA ALA A 75 5.06 0.05 -8.33
C ALA A 75 6.58 0.24 -8.13
N SER A 76 7.27 0.75 -9.14
CA SER A 76 8.70 1.08 -9.06
C SER A 76 8.91 2.54 -8.65
N VAL A 77 10.03 2.78 -7.97
CA VAL A 77 10.53 4.13 -7.66
C VAL A 77 10.95 4.80 -8.97
N THR A 78 10.68 6.09 -9.10
CA THR A 78 11.08 6.91 -10.26
C THR A 78 11.90 8.12 -9.79
N ASP A 79 12.47 8.89 -10.71
CA ASP A 79 13.17 10.14 -10.38
C ASP A 79 12.26 11.17 -9.67
N LYS A 80 10.94 11.01 -9.76
CA LYS A 80 9.94 11.84 -9.07
C LYS A 80 9.59 11.33 -7.68
N SER A 81 10.12 10.18 -7.27
CA SER A 81 9.81 9.57 -5.98
C SER A 81 10.69 10.17 -4.90
N GLU A 82 10.14 11.13 -4.16
CA GLU A 82 10.80 11.72 -3.00
C GLU A 82 11.00 10.67 -1.90
N ALA A 83 12.25 10.51 -1.45
CA ALA A 83 12.61 9.66 -0.31
C ALA A 83 12.44 10.42 1.01
N ASN A 84 12.31 9.68 2.12
CA ASN A 84 12.07 10.22 3.46
C ASN A 84 10.80 11.09 3.58
N ALA A 85 9.82 10.86 2.71
CA ALA A 85 8.58 11.62 2.64
C ALA A 85 7.46 11.04 3.50
N THR A 86 7.61 9.83 4.06
CA THR A 86 6.62 9.22 4.97
C THR A 86 7.01 9.33 6.43
N SER A 87 5.99 9.51 7.28
CA SER A 87 6.11 9.63 8.72
C SER A 87 6.52 8.31 9.38
N VAL A 88 7.21 8.42 10.52
CA VAL A 88 7.60 7.25 11.32
C VAL A 88 6.36 6.48 11.80
N GLY A 89 5.30 7.19 12.21
CA GLY A 89 4.05 6.59 12.66
C GLY A 89 3.40 5.74 11.57
N PHE A 90 3.36 6.24 10.33
CA PHE A 90 2.89 5.48 9.19
C PHE A 90 3.70 4.21 8.96
N LYS A 91 5.04 4.30 8.94
CA LYS A 91 5.92 3.13 8.74
C LYS A 91 5.69 2.04 9.78
N LEU A 92 5.56 2.42 11.06
CA LEU A 92 5.27 1.49 12.16
C LEU A 92 3.89 0.82 12.01
N MET A 93 2.89 1.58 11.58
CA MET A 93 1.55 1.03 11.35
C MET A 93 1.51 0.11 10.13
N LEU A 94 2.22 0.47 9.06
CA LEU A 94 2.33 -0.35 7.87
C LEU A 94 3.07 -1.66 8.17
N ALA A 95 4.18 -1.62 8.90
CA ALA A 95 4.92 -2.80 9.35
C ALA A 95 4.02 -3.80 10.10
N LYS A 96 3.09 -3.32 10.92
CA LYS A 96 2.10 -4.17 11.62
C LYS A 96 1.03 -4.77 10.72
N ILE A 97 0.74 -4.15 9.58
CA ILE A 97 -0.31 -4.56 8.63
C ILE A 97 0.24 -5.53 7.58
N VAL A 98 1.46 -5.29 7.07
CA VAL A 98 2.02 -6.00 5.93
C VAL A 98 2.10 -7.52 6.13
N PRO A 99 2.49 -8.08 7.29
CA PRO A 99 2.48 -9.53 7.50
C PRO A 99 1.09 -10.16 7.27
N LYS A 100 0.03 -9.51 7.76
CA LYS A 100 -1.35 -9.98 7.57
C LYS A 100 -1.81 -9.83 6.13
N LEU A 101 -1.36 -8.77 5.46
CA LEU A 101 -1.64 -8.54 4.05
C LEU A 101 -0.97 -9.58 3.17
N ILE A 102 0.28 -9.96 3.46
CA ILE A 102 0.99 -11.06 2.78
C ILE A 102 0.21 -12.36 2.93
N THR A 103 -0.25 -12.70 4.14
CA THR A 103 -1.08 -13.89 4.36
C THR A 103 -2.36 -13.88 3.52
N ALA A 104 -3.12 -12.77 3.54
CA ALA A 104 -4.35 -12.69 2.76
C ALA A 104 -4.09 -12.77 1.23
N LEU A 105 -3.02 -12.15 0.75
CA LEU A 105 -2.67 -12.17 -0.67
C LEU A 105 -2.16 -13.56 -1.11
N SER A 106 -1.42 -14.27 -0.26
CA SER A 106 -0.94 -15.62 -0.58
C SER A 106 -2.07 -16.65 -0.61
N GLU A 107 -3.10 -16.50 0.22
CA GLU A 107 -4.32 -17.32 0.19
C GLU A 107 -5.06 -17.25 -1.16
N VAL A 108 -4.96 -16.12 -1.88
CA VAL A 108 -5.51 -15.98 -3.24
C VAL A 108 -4.49 -16.27 -4.35
N GLY A 109 -3.29 -16.75 -3.99
CA GLY A 109 -2.25 -17.17 -4.92
C GLY A 109 -1.39 -16.05 -5.49
N ALA A 110 -1.34 -14.88 -4.85
CA ALA A 110 -0.40 -13.84 -5.24
C ALA A 110 1.05 -14.22 -4.89
N ASP A 111 1.98 -13.88 -5.77
CA ASP A 111 3.41 -14.03 -5.50
C ASP A 111 3.88 -12.99 -4.47
N PHE A 112 4.61 -13.46 -3.46
CA PHE A 112 5.16 -12.66 -2.38
C PHE A 112 6.63 -13.01 -2.06
N GLN A 113 7.30 -13.85 -2.86
CA GLN A 113 8.63 -14.37 -2.52
C GLN A 113 9.67 -13.26 -2.31
N GLU A 114 9.63 -12.23 -3.15
CA GLU A 114 10.51 -11.04 -3.03
C GLU A 114 10.29 -10.26 -1.72
N PHE A 115 9.14 -10.43 -1.06
CA PHE A 115 8.69 -9.64 0.09
C PHE A 115 8.71 -10.42 1.40
N GLN A 116 9.35 -11.59 1.46
CA GLN A 116 9.45 -12.40 2.68
C GLN A 116 10.11 -11.65 3.85
N HIS A 117 11.05 -10.74 3.56
CA HIS A 117 11.69 -9.90 4.59
C HIS A 117 10.69 -9.01 5.33
N LEU A 118 9.55 -8.69 4.72
CA LEU A 118 8.49 -7.90 5.34
C LEU A 118 7.65 -8.67 6.37
N GLN A 119 7.82 -10.00 6.46
CA GLN A 119 7.11 -10.81 7.47
C GLN A 119 7.74 -10.70 8.87
N GLN A 120 8.97 -10.20 8.98
CA GLN A 120 9.76 -10.16 10.21
C GLN A 120 9.96 -8.75 10.79
N SER A 121 9.32 -7.73 10.19
CA SER A 121 9.42 -6.32 10.62
C SER A 121 8.48 -5.95 11.76
#